data_AF-A0A967BZA7-F1
#
_entry.id   AF-A0A967BZA7-F1
#
_cell.length_a   1.000
_cell.length_b   1.000
_cell.length_c   1.000
_cell.angle_alpha   90.00
_cell.angle_beta   90.00
_cell.angle_gamma   90.00
#
_symmetry.space_group_name_H-M   'P 1'
#
loop_
_entity.id
_entity.type
_entity.pdbx_description
1 polymer ?
#
loop_
_entity_poly.entity_id
_entity_poly.type
_entity_poly.pdbx_seq_one_letter_code
_entity_poly.pdbx_strand_id
1 'polypeptide(L)'
;MRAAYGVALVAGLTTLIAWVIAVAVSRTGAGNPEQRFGLRGRRVVGALIAFGMGGLSAAYGGWPAWAAIVAAVAAAGAAIWYVGTV
;
A
#
# COMPACT_ATOMS: atom_id res chain seq x y z
N MET A 1 -7.70 13.96 10.83
CA MET A 1 -7.56 12.53 10.45
C MET A 1 -7.70 12.28 8.95
N ARG A 2 -8.75 12.80 8.29
CA ARG A 2 -8.94 12.62 6.83
C ARG A 2 -7.73 13.00 5.97
N ALA A 3 -7.09 14.13 6.26
CA ALA A 3 -5.87 14.55 5.57
C ALA A 3 -4.70 13.56 5.75
N ALA A 4 -4.56 12.92 6.93
CA ALA A 4 -3.51 11.93 7.17
C ALA A 4 -3.72 10.65 6.35
N TYR A 5 -4.97 10.18 6.23
CA TYR A 5 -5.30 9.05 5.35
C TYR A 5 -5.08 9.39 3.87
N GLY A 6 -5.41 10.62 3.47
CA GLY A 6 -5.14 11.12 2.12
C GLY A 6 -3.64 11.15 1.80
N VAL A 7 -2.83 11.69 2.70
CA VAL A 7 -1.37 11.73 2.55
C VAL A 7 -0.78 10.32 2.51
N ALA A 8 -1.25 9.40 3.36
CA ALA A 8 -0.81 8.00 3.35
C ALA A 8 -1.15 7.32 2.01
N LEU A 9 -2.33 7.59 1.45
CA LEU A 9 -2.74 7.03 0.16
C LEU A 9 -1.94 7.61 -1.01
N VAL A 10 -1.68 8.92 -1.02
CA VAL A 10 -0.83 9.56 -2.04
C VAL A 10 0.61 9.03 -1.96
N ALA A 11 1.16 8.86 -0.76
CA ALA A 11 2.47 8.25 -0.55
C ALA A 11 2.50 6.78 -1.00
N GLY A 12 1.47 6.00 -0.68
CA GLY A 12 1.33 4.61 -1.15
C GLY A 12 1.24 4.51 -2.67
N LEU A 13 0.46 5.39 -3.30
CA LEU A 13 0.29 5.43 -4.76
C LEU A 13 1.59 5.84 -5.47
N THR A 14 2.28 6.87 -4.99
CA THR A 14 3.57 7.28 -5.56
C THR A 14 4.63 6.19 -5.42
N THR A 15 4.67 5.49 -4.28
CA THR A 15 5.58 4.35 -4.06
C THR A 15 5.25 3.19 -5.01
N LEU A 16 3.97 2.89 -5.23
CA LEU A 16 3.54 1.90 -6.22
C LEU A 16 3.97 2.29 -7.64
N ILE A 17 3.73 3.53 -8.04
CA ILE A 17 4.12 4.03 -9.36
C ILE A 17 5.64 3.89 -9.54
N ALA A 18 6.43 4.32 -8.55
CA ALA A 18 7.88 4.16 -8.57
C ALA A 18 8.31 2.68 -8.68
N TRP A 19 7.62 1.78 -7.97
CA TRP A 19 7.87 0.34 -8.05
C TRP A 19 7.53 -0.25 -9.41
N VAL A 20 6.40 0.12 -10.01
CA VAL A 20 6.00 -0.30 -11.36
C VAL A 20 7.01 0.20 -12.39
N ILE A 21 7.47 1.45 -12.28
CA ILE A 21 8.52 2.01 -13.14
C ILE A 21 9.82 1.22 -12.97
N ALA A 22 10.23 0.92 -11.73
CA ALA A 22 11.44 0.14 -11.47
C ALA A 22 11.37 -1.28 -12.08
N VAL A 23 10.21 -1.93 -12.02
CA VAL A 23 9.97 -3.25 -12.65
C VAL A 23 9.93 -3.14 -14.18
N ALA A 24 9.41 -2.05 -14.73
CA ALA A 24 9.43 -1.83 -16.18
C ALA A 24 10.87 -1.60 -16.68
N VAL A 25 11.66 -0.80 -15.96
CA VAL A 25 13.07 -0.51 -16.24
C VAL A 25 13.96 -1.73 -16.04
N SER A 26 13.59 -2.68 -15.17
CA SER A 26 14.38 -3.91 -15.05
C SER A 26 14.31 -4.81 -16.28
N ARG A 27 13.25 -4.69 -17.09
CA ARG A 27 13.15 -5.41 -18.37
C ARG A 27 14.09 -4.87 -19.45
N THR A 28 14.66 -3.68 -19.27
CA THR A 28 15.62 -3.08 -20.20
C THR A 28 17.08 -3.31 -19.79
N GLY A 29 17.35 -4.18 -18.81
CA GLY A 29 18.71 -4.57 -18.40
C GLY A 29 19.22 -3.93 -17.10
N ALA A 30 18.43 -3.08 -16.45
CA ALA A 30 18.71 -2.65 -15.07
C ALA A 30 18.36 -3.80 -14.09
N GLY A 31 19.12 -3.96 -13.00
CA GLY A 31 18.92 -5.08 -12.06
C GLY A 31 17.48 -5.22 -11.55
N ASN A 32 16.99 -6.45 -11.43
CA ASN A 32 15.58 -6.74 -11.15
C ASN A 32 15.20 -6.34 -9.69
N PRO A 33 14.28 -5.37 -9.47
CA PRO A 33 13.83 -5.00 -8.12
C PRO A 33 13.12 -6.15 -7.40
N GLU A 34 12.56 -7.12 -8.13
CA GLU A 34 12.06 -8.38 -7.53
C GLU A 34 13.18 -9.20 -6.90
N GLN A 35 14.40 -9.18 -7.43
CA GLN A 35 15.54 -9.84 -6.79
C GLN A 35 16.05 -9.06 -5.57
N ARG A 36 15.92 -7.72 -5.58
CA ARG A 36 16.48 -6.85 -4.52
C ARG A 36 15.54 -6.66 -3.33
N PHE A 37 14.24 -6.63 -3.56
CA PHE A 37 13.23 -6.34 -2.55
C PHE A 37 12.07 -7.35 -2.51
N GLY A 38 11.86 -8.10 -3.60
CA GLY A 38 10.99 -9.28 -3.68
C GLY A 38 9.65 -9.18 -2.94
N LEU A 39 9.35 -10.21 -2.15
CA LEU A 39 8.15 -10.33 -1.33
C LEU A 39 7.99 -9.19 -0.30
N ARG A 40 9.10 -8.66 0.24
CA ARG A 40 9.04 -7.58 1.24
C ARG A 40 8.57 -6.27 0.62
N GLY A 41 9.08 -5.91 -0.56
CA GLY A 41 8.66 -4.70 -1.27
C GLY A 41 7.18 -4.75 -1.68
N ARG A 42 6.71 -5.89 -2.21
CA ARG A 42 5.29 -6.09 -2.54
C ARG A 42 4.39 -5.94 -1.31
N ARG A 43 4.79 -6.49 -0.15
CA ARG A 43 4.03 -6.37 1.11
C ARG A 43 3.93 -4.92 1.57
N VAL A 44 5.01 -4.14 1.51
CA VAL A 44 5.03 -2.73 1.94
C VAL A 44 4.13 -1.88 1.04
N VAL A 45 4.25 -2.03 -0.28
CA VAL A 45 3.44 -1.26 -1.23
C VAL A 45 1.96 -1.62 -1.11
N GLY A 46 1.64 -2.93 -1.04
CA GLY A 46 0.26 -3.39 -0.82
C GLY A 46 -0.33 -2.90 0.49
N ALA A 47 0.44 -2.94 1.58
CA ALA A 47 0.02 -2.44 2.89
C ALA A 47 -0.29 -0.94 2.87
N LEU A 48 0.55 -0.12 2.23
CA LEU A 48 0.36 1.33 2.17
C LEU A 48 -0.90 1.71 1.40
N ILE A 49 -1.17 1.07 0.26
CA ILE A 49 -2.39 1.31 -0.52
C ILE A 49 -3.62 0.86 0.24
N ALA A 50 -3.61 -0.37 0.77
CA ALA A 50 -4.75 -0.92 1.49
C ALA A 50 -5.05 -0.13 2.78
N PHE A 51 -4.01 0.34 3.48
CA PHE A 51 -4.15 1.24 4.64
C PHE A 51 -4.82 2.56 4.25
N GLY A 52 -4.31 3.23 3.22
CA GLY A 52 -4.87 4.49 2.74
C GLY A 52 -6.33 4.33 2.30
N MET A 53 -6.61 3.26 1.55
CA MET A 53 -7.94 3.02 0.98
C MET A 53 -8.95 2.64 2.06
N GLY A 54 -8.59 1.71 2.96
CA GLY A 54 -9.43 1.32 4.10
C GLY A 54 -9.70 2.49 5.06
N GLY A 55 -8.69 3.31 5.34
CA GLY A 55 -8.82 4.50 6.18
C GLY A 55 -9.70 5.58 5.57
N LEU A 56 -9.57 5.87 4.26
CA LEU A 56 -10.43 6.83 3.57
C LEU A 56 -11.87 6.32 3.45
N SER A 57 -12.08 5.04 3.08
CA SER A 57 -13.43 4.45 2.99
C SER A 57 -14.18 4.54 4.32
N ALA A 58 -13.53 4.23 5.44
CA ALA A 58 -14.15 4.36 6.76
C ALA A 58 -14.39 5.83 7.15
N ALA A 59 -13.42 6.72 6.89
CA ALA A 59 -13.52 8.14 7.25
C ALA A 59 -14.57 8.93 6.43
N TYR A 60 -14.82 8.52 5.18
CA TYR A 60 -15.90 9.05 4.33
C TYR A 60 -17.23 8.32 4.54
N GLY A 61 -17.22 7.07 4.97
CA GLY A 61 -18.42 6.32 5.40
C GLY A 61 -19.04 6.81 6.71
N GLY A 62 -18.50 7.89 7.30
CA GLY A 62 -19.02 8.47 8.55
C GLY A 62 -18.58 7.74 9.82
N TRP A 63 -17.63 6.80 9.73
CA TRP A 63 -17.21 6.01 10.88
C TRP A 63 -16.42 6.88 11.88
N PRO A 64 -16.56 6.60 13.19
CA PRO A 64 -15.77 7.29 14.20
C PRO A 64 -14.28 7.04 13.98
N ALA A 65 -13.47 8.02 14.41
CA ALA A 65 -12.03 8.08 14.18
C ALA A 65 -11.28 6.77 14.49
N TRP A 66 -11.57 6.16 15.64
CA TRP A 66 -10.94 4.91 16.08
C TRP A 66 -11.28 3.73 15.14
N ALA A 67 -12.51 3.66 14.64
CA ALA A 67 -12.95 2.60 13.75
C ALA A 67 -12.31 2.73 12.36
N ALA A 68 -12.05 3.97 11.92
CA ALA A 68 -11.29 4.21 10.68
C ALA A 68 -9.82 3.77 10.78
N ILE A 69 -9.19 3.92 11.96
CA ILE A 69 -7.83 3.41 12.21
C ILE A 69 -7.84 1.88 12.16
N VAL A 70 -8.80 1.24 12.82
CA VAL A 70 -8.92 -0.23 12.83
C VAL A 70 -9.15 -0.76 11.41
N ALA A 71 -10.03 -0.13 10.62
CA ALA A 71 -10.27 -0.50 9.23
C ALA A 71 -9.02 -0.36 8.36
N ALA A 72 -8.27 0.73 8.53
CA ALA A 72 -7.02 0.97 7.80
C ALA A 72 -5.96 -0.10 8.13
N VAL A 73 -5.76 -0.41 9.41
CA VAL A 73 -4.79 -1.42 9.86
C VAL A 73 -5.22 -2.83 9.43
N ALA A 74 -6.52 -3.15 9.52
CA ALA A 74 -7.04 -4.44 9.07
C ALA A 74 -6.86 -4.63 7.56
N ALA A 75 -7.13 -3.60 6.75
CA ALA A 75 -6.90 -3.64 5.31
C ALA A 75 -5.41 -3.81 4.97
N ALA A 76 -4.52 -3.11 5.67
CA ALA A 76 -3.08 -3.27 5.52
C ALA A 76 -2.61 -4.70 5.87
N GLY A 77 -3.09 -5.25 6.98
CA GLY A 77 -2.79 -6.61 7.41
C GLY A 77 -3.29 -7.65 6.41
N ALA A 78 -4.51 -7.49 5.89
CA ALA A 78 -5.07 -8.35 4.86
C ALA A 78 -4.25 -8.32 3.56
N ALA A 79 -3.77 -7.14 3.15
CA ALA A 79 -2.91 -7.01 1.98
C ALA A 79 -1.55 -7.69 2.16
N ILE A 80 -0.93 -7.57 3.34
CA ILE A 80 0.33 -8.26 3.67
C ILE A 80 0.13 -9.79 3.62
N TRP A 81 -0.96 -10.28 4.19
CA TRP A 81 -1.30 -11.70 4.19
C TRP A 81 -1.55 -12.20 2.77
N TYR A 82 -2.36 -11.50 1.99
CA TYR A 82 -2.67 -11.86 0.60
C TYR A 82 -1.40 -11.95 -0.26
N VAL A 83 -0.50 -10.97 -0.16
CA VAL A 83 0.80 -11.00 -0.86
C VAL A 83 1.70 -12.14 -0.38
N GLY A 84 1.50 -12.66 0.83
CA GLY A 84 2.19 -13.85 1.32
C GLY A 84 1.60 -15.17 0.84
N THR A 85 0.37 -15.17 0.32
CA THR A 85 -0.32 -16.36 -0.19
C THR A 85 -0.22 -16.56 -1.70
N VAL A 86 0.30 -15.57 -2.43
CA VAL A 86 0.53 -15.58 -3.90
C VAL A 86 2.01 -15.53 -4.23
#